data_AF-A5ZYE4-F1
#
_entry.id   AF-A5ZYE4-F1
#
_cell.length_a   1.000
_cell.length_b   1.000
_cell.length_c   1.000
_cell.angle_alpha   90.00
_cell.angle_beta   90.00
_cell.angle_gamma   90.00
#
_symmetry.space_group_name_H-M   'P 1'
#
loop_
_entity.id
_entity.type
_entity.pdbx_description
1 polymer ?
#
loop_
_entity_poly.entity_id
_entity_poly.type
_entity_poly.pdbx_seq_one_letter_code
_entity_poly.pdbx_strand_id
1 'polypeptide(L)'
;MHLIKDENGNLVQHGHEHTPEHSHEHTHADGVTHTHAHTHGDGDHTHSHGDCGSCEGGDCKKETIALLTYMLQHNEHHAAELDQMADNLQKMGLDNSAKTIKEAVADFQKGNMRLGLALTLVKEEMK
;
A
#
# COMPACT_ATOMS: atom_id res chain seq x y z
N MET A 1 -2.10 -21.68 -0.70
CA MET A 1 -1.42 -22.88 -0.13
C MET A 1 -0.60 -23.59 -1.19
N HIS A 2 0.73 -23.68 -1.03
CA HIS A 2 1.58 -24.61 -1.77
C HIS A 2 1.89 -25.79 -0.84
N LEU A 3 1.56 -27.02 -1.27
CA LEU A 3 1.78 -28.24 -0.47
C LEU A 3 3.09 -28.89 -0.93
N ILE A 4 4.14 -28.82 -0.11
CA ILE A 4 5.41 -29.51 -0.38
C ILE A 4 5.50 -30.73 0.54
N LYS A 5 5.82 -31.88 -0.06
CA LYS A 5 6.00 -33.16 0.62
C LYS A 5 7.49 -33.45 0.75
N ASP A 6 7.89 -34.08 1.84
CA ASP A 6 9.25 -34.61 1.97
C ASP A 6 9.46 -35.86 1.10
N GLU A 7 10.70 -36.35 1.11
CA GLU A 7 11.15 -37.53 0.37
C GLU A 7 10.41 -38.83 0.78
N ASN A 8 9.67 -38.79 1.89
CA ASN A 8 8.87 -39.91 2.41
C ASN A 8 7.37 -39.70 2.19
N GLY A 9 6.97 -38.63 1.49
CA GLY A 9 5.58 -38.33 1.15
C GLY A 9 4.76 -37.72 2.27
N ASN A 10 5.37 -37.38 3.41
CA ASN A 10 4.70 -36.71 4.52
C ASN A 10 4.61 -35.20 4.27
N LEU A 11 3.51 -34.62 4.74
CA LEU A 11 3.28 -33.18 4.68
C LEU A 11 4.18 -32.51 5.73
N VAL A 12 5.20 -31.79 5.27
CA VAL A 12 6.06 -31.00 6.15
C VAL A 12 5.47 -29.59 6.24
N GLN A 13 4.98 -29.23 7.42
CA GLN A 13 4.69 -27.85 7.80
C GLN A 13 6.04 -27.16 8.01
N HIS A 14 6.48 -26.33 7.05
CA HIS A 14 7.61 -25.44 7.32
C HIS A 14 7.11 -24.30 8.20
N GLY A 15 7.15 -24.54 9.52
CA GLY A 15 6.95 -23.52 10.54
C GLY A 15 8.10 -22.54 10.51
N HIS A 16 7.96 -21.47 9.74
CA HIS A 16 8.56 -20.21 10.13
C HIS A 16 7.46 -19.41 10.81
N GLU A 17 7.65 -19.13 12.09
CA GLU A 17 6.87 -18.17 12.85
C GLU A 17 7.08 -16.80 12.20
N HIS A 18 6.32 -16.54 11.14
CA HIS A 18 6.05 -15.18 10.73
C HIS A 18 5.16 -14.62 11.83
N THR A 19 5.75 -13.89 12.77
CA THR A 19 4.96 -13.01 13.63
C THR A 19 4.11 -12.15 12.69
N PRO A 20 2.77 -12.26 12.77
CA PRO A 20 1.87 -11.58 11.82
C PRO A 20 2.02 -10.06 11.85
N GLU A 21 2.59 -9.56 12.95
CA GLU A 21 2.89 -8.18 13.22
C GLU A 21 4.39 -7.96 13.14
N HIS A 22 4.76 -6.98 12.33
CA HIS A 22 6.05 -6.35 12.45
C HIS A 22 5.87 -4.83 12.34
N SER A 23 6.69 -4.10 13.07
CA SER A 23 6.73 -2.65 13.03
C SER A 23 7.95 -2.18 12.26
N HIS A 24 7.75 -1.17 11.41
CA HIS A 24 8.85 -0.43 10.80
C HIS A 24 8.99 0.92 11.47
N GLU A 25 10.21 1.27 11.83
CA GLU A 25 10.56 2.60 12.31
C GLU A 25 10.99 3.43 11.11
N HIS A 26 10.23 4.48 10.81
CA HIS A 26 10.56 5.42 9.75
C HIS A 26 10.99 6.74 10.38
N THR A 27 12.24 7.13 10.11
CA THR A 27 12.74 8.47 10.41
C THR A 27 12.62 9.33 9.16
N HIS A 28 11.81 10.38 9.21
CA HIS A 28 11.76 11.36 8.13
C HIS A 28 13.02 12.24 8.13
N ALA A 29 13.28 12.90 6.99
CA ALA A 29 14.43 13.80 6.83
C ALA A 29 14.38 15.02 7.79
N ASP A 30 13.23 15.31 8.40
CA ASP A 30 13.05 16.32 9.44
C ASP A 30 13.28 15.77 10.86
N GLY A 31 13.71 14.51 10.99
CA GLY A 31 14.06 13.86 12.25
C GLY A 31 12.87 13.29 13.02
N VAL A 32 11.65 13.37 12.49
CA VAL A 32 10.48 12.78 13.12
C VAL A 32 10.46 11.28 12.88
N THR A 33 10.55 10.50 13.96
CA THR A 33 10.38 9.05 13.96
C THR A 33 8.96 8.66 14.31
N HIS A 34 8.41 7.71 13.58
CA HIS A 34 7.20 7.02 14.00
C HIS A 34 7.22 5.56 13.58
N THR A 35 6.40 4.77 14.27
CA THR A 35 6.28 3.32 14.07
C THR A 35 4.87 2.98 13.60
N HIS A 36 4.74 2.22 12.52
CA HIS A 36 3.46 1.61 12.14
C HIS A 36 3.53 0.10 12.32
N ALA A 37 2.48 -0.49 12.88
CA ALA A 37 2.31 -1.93 12.97
C ALA A 37 1.47 -2.42 11.79
N HIS A 38 1.94 -3.44 11.07
CA HIS A 38 1.16 -4.08 10.00
C HIS A 38 0.85 -5.52 10.36
N THR A 39 -0.44 -5.88 10.31
CA THR A 39 -0.90 -7.26 10.42
C THR A 39 -1.12 -7.81 9.01
N HIS A 40 -0.34 -8.81 8.59
CA HIS A 40 -0.59 -9.51 7.33
C HIS A 40 -1.71 -10.54 7.52
N GLY A 41 -2.96 -10.08 7.40
CA GLY A 41 -4.10 -10.96 7.15
C GLY A 41 -4.05 -11.49 5.71
N ASP A 42 -4.38 -12.77 5.52
CA ASP A 42 -4.22 -13.60 4.31
C ASP A 42 -5.04 -13.17 3.06
N GLY A 43 -5.29 -11.86 2.87
CA GLY A 43 -6.00 -11.35 1.70
C GLY A 43 -6.75 -10.04 1.87
N ASP A 44 -6.48 -9.27 2.93
CA ASP A 44 -7.07 -7.94 3.10
C ASP A 44 -6.00 -6.96 3.57
N HIS A 45 -5.56 -6.07 2.68
CA HIS A 45 -4.61 -5.00 3.00
C HIS A 45 -5.35 -3.91 3.79
N THR A 46 -5.65 -4.21 5.05
CA THR A 46 -6.26 -3.24 5.97
C THR A 46 -5.18 -2.30 6.51
N HIS A 47 -5.10 -1.10 5.93
CA HIS A 47 -4.32 -0.01 6.51
C HIS A 47 -5.19 0.71 7.55
N SER A 48 -5.08 0.29 8.81
CA SER A 48 -5.68 1.02 9.92
C SER A 48 -4.85 2.28 10.18
N HIS A 49 -5.33 3.44 9.71
CA HIS A 49 -4.84 4.72 10.18
C HIS A 49 -5.41 4.94 11.57
N GLY A 50 -4.58 4.70 12.58
CA GLY A 50 -4.93 4.90 13.98
C GLY A 50 -5.64 6.25 14.18
N ASP A 51 -6.90 6.15 14.57
CA ASP A 51 -7.76 7.14 15.19
C ASP A 51 -7.43 8.63 14.94
N CYS A 52 -8.12 9.21 13.95
CA CYS A 52 -8.36 10.65 13.81
C CYS A 52 -9.28 11.15 14.96
N GLY A 53 -8.84 11.02 16.21
CA GLY A 53 -9.67 11.21 17.40
C GLY A 53 -9.24 12.34 18.35
N SER A 54 -7.97 12.78 18.31
CA SER A 54 -7.46 13.76 19.28
C SER A 54 -6.67 14.88 18.62
N CYS A 55 -7.38 15.86 18.08
CA CYS A 55 -6.81 17.08 17.50
C CYS A 55 -6.41 18.11 18.58
N GLU A 56 -5.52 17.75 19.51
CA GLU A 56 -4.89 18.71 20.41
C GLU A 56 -3.43 18.95 20.00
N GLY A 57 -3.14 20.15 19.46
CA GLY A 57 -1.77 20.66 19.37
C GLY A 57 -1.08 20.57 18.02
N GLY A 58 -1.62 21.16 16.95
CA GLY A 58 -0.86 21.55 15.74
C GLY A 58 -0.30 20.43 14.83
N ASP A 59 -0.16 19.20 15.34
CA ASP A 59 0.42 18.06 14.64
C ASP A 59 -0.55 17.44 13.62
N CYS A 60 -1.86 17.66 13.79
CA CYS A 60 -2.90 17.24 12.83
C CYS A 60 -2.64 17.75 11.40
N LYS A 61 -2.02 18.94 11.25
CA LYS A 61 -1.66 19.49 9.92
C LYS A 61 -0.58 18.65 9.24
N LYS A 62 0.48 18.33 9.98
CA LYS A 62 1.60 17.50 9.48
C LYS A 62 1.14 16.07 9.21
N GLU A 63 0.30 15.54 10.10
CA GLU A 63 -0.30 14.22 9.96
C GLU A 63 -1.20 14.14 8.72
N THR A 64 -2.03 15.15 8.46
CA THR A 64 -2.86 15.21 7.24
C THR A 64 -2.00 15.23 5.97
N ILE A 65 -0.91 16.00 5.97
CA ILE A 65 0.04 16.04 4.85
C ILE A 65 0.74 14.69 4.69
N ALA A 66 1.15 14.06 5.79
CA ALA A 66 1.79 12.75 5.78
C ALA A 66 0.83 11.67 5.25
N LEU A 67 -0.42 11.69 5.67
CA LEU A 67 -1.45 10.76 5.22
C LEU A 67 -1.76 10.93 3.73
N LEU A 68 -1.95 12.17 3.25
CA LEU A 68 -2.17 12.42 1.82
C LEU A 68 -0.94 12.02 0.98
N THR A 69 0.27 12.22 1.50
CA THR A 69 1.51 11.78 0.85
C THR A 69 1.55 10.25 0.77
N TYR A 70 1.24 9.57 1.87
CA TYR A 70 1.17 8.12 1.95
C TYR A 70 0.14 7.57 0.95
N MET A 71 -1.09 8.09 0.95
CA MET A 71 -2.14 7.62 0.05
C MET A 71 -1.78 7.79 -1.43
N LEU A 72 -1.11 8.89 -1.78
CA LEU A 72 -0.61 9.09 -3.13
C LEU A 72 0.42 8.02 -3.52
N GLN A 73 1.45 7.83 -2.69
CA GLN A 73 2.51 6.84 -2.96
C GLN A 73 1.98 5.40 -2.98
N HIS A 74 1.07 5.08 -2.06
CA HIS A 74 0.42 3.78 -2.00
C HIS A 74 -0.37 3.51 -3.27
N ASN A 75 -1.09 4.52 -3.77
CA ASN A 75 -1.81 4.39 -5.02
C ASN A 75 -0.88 4.27 -6.25
N GLU A 76 0.27 4.95 -6.25
CA GLU A 76 1.27 4.80 -7.32
C GLU A 76 1.82 3.37 -7.36
N HIS A 77 2.03 2.74 -6.20
CA HIS A 77 2.45 1.35 -6.11
C HIS A 77 1.37 0.39 -6.66
N HIS A 78 0.12 0.55 -6.23
CA HIS A 78 -1.00 -0.25 -6.75
C HIS A 78 -1.16 -0.14 -8.26
N ALA A 79 -1.00 1.07 -8.83
CA ALA A 79 -1.05 1.25 -10.27
C ALA A 79 0.03 0.44 -11.00
N ALA A 80 1.25 0.38 -10.46
CA ALA A 80 2.34 -0.38 -11.04
C ALA A 80 2.10 -1.90 -10.93
N GLU A 81 1.62 -2.39 -9.78
CA GLU A 81 1.29 -3.80 -9.58
C GLU A 81 0.15 -4.26 -10.51
N LEU A 82 -0.87 -3.42 -10.69
CA LEU A 82 -1.97 -3.68 -11.62
C LEU A 82 -1.50 -3.70 -13.08
N ASP A 83 -0.58 -2.81 -13.48
CA ASP A 83 -0.03 -2.83 -14.83
C ASP A 83 0.80 -4.11 -15.08
N GLN A 84 1.61 -4.53 -14.10
CA GLN A 84 2.31 -5.81 -14.15
C GLN A 84 1.34 -7.01 -14.23
N MET A 85 0.21 -6.94 -13.52
CA MET A 85 -0.83 -7.96 -13.59
C MET A 85 -1.47 -8.01 -14.98
N ALA A 86 -1.75 -6.86 -15.60
CA ALA A 86 -2.25 -6.80 -16.96
C ALA A 86 -1.27 -7.45 -17.95
N ASP A 87 0.04 -7.21 -17.82
CA ASP A 87 1.05 -7.86 -18.66
C ASP A 87 1.05 -9.39 -18.49
N ASN A 88 0.82 -9.90 -17.28
CA ASN A 88 0.72 -11.33 -17.03
C ASN A 88 -0.55 -11.94 -17.65
N LEU A 89 -1.69 -11.25 -17.56
CA LEU A 89 -2.93 -11.67 -18.21
C LEU A 89 -2.78 -11.72 -19.74
N GLN A 90 -2.07 -10.75 -20.32
CA GLN A 90 -1.78 -10.73 -21.74
C GLN A 90 -0.94 -11.95 -22.17
N LYS A 91 0.09 -12.32 -21.38
CA LYS A 91 0.89 -13.55 -21.63
C LYS A 91 0.05 -14.83 -21.56
N MET A 92 -1.05 -14.82 -20.80
CA MET A 92 -2.00 -15.92 -20.69
C MET A 92 -3.07 -15.94 -21.80
N GLY A 93 -3.03 -14.99 -22.75
CA GLY A 93 -4.03 -14.86 -23.81
C GLY A 93 -5.37 -14.27 -23.34
N LEU A 94 -5.39 -13.58 -22.20
CA LEU A 94 -6.57 -12.92 -21.63
C LEU A 94 -6.59 -11.42 -21.98
N ASP A 95 -6.46 -11.10 -23.27
CA ASP A 95 -6.24 -9.73 -23.76
C ASP A 95 -7.33 -8.73 -23.33
N ASN A 96 -8.60 -9.15 -23.34
CA ASN A 96 -9.71 -8.28 -22.92
C ASN A 96 -9.61 -7.90 -21.44
N SER A 97 -9.24 -8.85 -20.57
CA SER A 97 -9.06 -8.58 -19.14
C SER A 97 -7.83 -7.69 -18.91
N ALA A 98 -6.71 -7.97 -19.58
CA ALA A 98 -5.52 -7.13 -19.53
C ALA A 98 -5.82 -5.69 -19.93
N LYS A 99 -6.54 -5.49 -21.04
CA LYS A 99 -6.95 -4.17 -21.52
C LYS A 99 -7.79 -3.41 -20.49
N THR A 100 -8.80 -4.04 -19.91
CA THR A 100 -9.65 -3.42 -18.89
C THR A 100 -8.83 -2.99 -17.67
N ILE A 101 -7.86 -3.80 -17.23
CA ILE A 101 -6.96 -3.41 -16.13
C ILE A 101 -6.07 -2.24 -16.52
N LYS A 102 -5.52 -2.20 -17.74
CA LYS A 102 -4.71 -1.04 -18.18
C LYS A 102 -5.53 0.25 -18.26
N GLU A 103 -6.80 0.18 -18.64
CA GLU A 103 -7.72 1.32 -18.58
C GLU A 103 -7.94 1.77 -17.12
N ALA A 104 -8.14 0.83 -16.19
CA ALA A 104 -8.26 1.12 -14.77
C ALA A 104 -6.98 1.75 -14.19
N VAL A 105 -5.78 1.26 -14.57
CA VAL A 105 -4.49 1.86 -14.19
C VAL A 105 -4.39 3.30 -14.66
N ALA A 106 -4.79 3.59 -15.91
CA ALA A 106 -4.78 4.95 -16.44
C ALA A 106 -5.72 5.88 -15.66
N ASP A 107 -6.89 5.41 -15.25
CA ASP A 107 -7.80 6.19 -14.40
C ASP A 107 -7.28 6.37 -12.98
N PHE A 108 -6.60 5.36 -12.43
CA PHE A 108 -5.93 5.43 -11.13
C PHE A 108 -4.83 6.49 -11.13
N GLN A 109 -3.99 6.50 -12.18
CA GLN A 109 -2.94 7.52 -12.37
C GLN A 109 -3.53 8.93 -12.53
N LYS A 110 -4.69 9.08 -13.19
CA LYS A 110 -5.42 10.37 -13.22
C LYS A 110 -5.89 10.79 -11.83
N GLY A 111 -6.38 9.84 -11.03
CA GLY A 111 -6.68 10.06 -9.61
C GLY A 111 -5.46 10.56 -8.85
N ASN A 112 -4.30 9.92 -9.03
CA ASN A 112 -3.05 10.28 -8.38
C ASN A 112 -2.58 11.70 -8.75
N MET A 113 -2.74 12.12 -10.00
CA MET A 113 -2.45 13.51 -10.40
C MET A 113 -3.30 14.52 -9.61
N ARG A 114 -4.59 14.23 -9.39
CA ARG A 114 -5.47 15.09 -8.59
C ARG A 114 -5.10 15.07 -7.11
N LEU A 115 -4.73 13.90 -6.57
CA LEU A 115 -4.24 13.79 -5.19
C LEU A 115 -2.93 14.55 -4.99
N GLY A 116 -2.01 14.52 -5.95
CA GLY A 116 -0.77 15.31 -5.94
C GLY A 116 -1.04 16.82 -5.94
N LEU A 117 -2.01 17.27 -6.74
CA LEU A 117 -2.46 18.67 -6.70
C LEU A 117 -3.06 19.02 -5.33
N ALA A 118 -3.96 18.18 -4.79
CA ALA A 118 -4.55 18.40 -3.48
C ALA A 118 -3.50 18.47 -2.37
N LEU A 119 -2.51 17.57 -2.38
CA LEU A 119 -1.38 17.58 -1.45
C LEU A 119 -0.58 18.89 -1.55
N THR A 120 -0.39 19.42 -2.75
CA THR A 120 0.29 20.70 -2.97
C THR A 120 -0.51 21.85 -2.36
N LEU A 121 -1.81 21.91 -2.64
CA LEU A 121 -2.70 22.94 -2.12
C LEU A 121 -2.75 22.91 -0.58
N VAL A 122 -2.89 21.73 0.03
CA VAL A 122 -2.87 21.57 1.49
C VAL A 122 -1.55 22.06 2.08
N LYS A 123 -0.40 21.75 1.46
CA LYS A 123 0.90 22.25 1.90
C LYS A 123 1.01 23.78 1.80
N GLU A 124 0.33 24.42 0.85
CA GLU A 124 0.31 25.88 0.72
C GLU A 124 -0.60 26.54 1.75
N GLU A 125 -1.80 26.00 1.97
CA GLU A 125 -2.79 26.51 2.93
C GLU A 125 -2.37 26.30 4.40
N MET A 126 -1.52 25.29 4.66
CA MET A 126 -1.07 24.95 6.01
C MET A 126 0.26 25.57 6.44
N LYS A 127 0.90 26.38 5.58
CA LYS A 127 2.05 27.23 5.95
C LYS A 127 1.67 28.31 6.96
#